data_AF-A0A958J6S6-F1
#
_entry.id   AF-A0A958J6S6-F1
#
_cell.length_a   1.000
_cell.length_b   1.000
_cell.length_c   1.000
_cell.angle_alpha   90.00
_cell.angle_beta   90.00
_cell.angle_gamma   90.00
#
_symmetry.space_group_name_H-M   'P 1'
#
loop_
_entity.id
_entity.type
_entity.pdbx_description
1 polymer ?
#
loop_
_entity_poly.entity_id
_entity_poly.type
_entity_poly.pdbx_seq_one_letter_code
_entity_poly.pdbx_strand_id
1 'polypeptide(L)' 'FVEEDVIHYCVPNVPSRVARTGSYAISNSILPYLLRCAELGIKNAIEEIIELRRGVNTIEGKLVHHGVAKAIGQIAED' A
#
# COMPACT_ATOMS: atom_id res chain seq x y z
N PHE A 1 -5.70 2.17 -27.97
CA PHE A 1 -6.76 3.19 -27.96
C PHE A 1 -6.18 4.43 -28.60
N VAL A 2 -6.80 4.92 -29.68
CA VAL A 2 -6.39 6.14 -30.38
C VAL A 2 -7.59 7.06 -30.37
N GLU A 3 -7.40 8.26 -29.85
CA GLU A 3 -8.44 9.30 -29.73
C GLU A 3 -7.77 10.65 -29.99
N GLU A 4 -8.40 11.51 -30.78
CA GLU A 4 -7.83 12.79 -31.25
C GLU A 4 -6.41 12.63 -31.85
N ASP A 5 -6.20 11.57 -32.64
CA ASP A 5 -4.90 11.20 -33.23
C ASP A 5 -3.77 10.91 -32.20
N VAL A 6 -4.09 10.72 -30.92
CA VAL A 6 -3.15 10.39 -29.85
C VAL A 6 -3.28 8.92 -29.41
N ILE A 7 -2.15 8.22 -29.34
CA ILE A 7 -2.07 6.86 -28.78
C ILE A 7 -2.09 6.95 -27.25
N HIS A 8 -3.09 6.31 -26.64
CA HIS A 8 -3.25 6.25 -25.19
C HIS A 8 -2.81 4.88 -24.64
N TYR A 9 -1.82 4.89 -23.73
CA TYR A 9 -1.34 3.70 -23.02
C TYR A 9 -1.70 3.79 -21.53
N CYS A 10 -2.78 3.10 -21.13
CA CYS A 10 -3.35 3.14 -19.79
C CYS A 10 -3.31 1.77 -19.09
N VAL A 11 -2.27 0.96 -19.37
CA VAL A 11 -2.15 -0.38 -18.76
C VAL A 11 -1.82 -0.23 -17.27
N PRO A 12 -2.68 -0.71 -16.36
CA PRO A 12 -2.39 -0.68 -14.93
C PRO A 12 -1.35 -1.76 -14.58
N ASN A 13 -0.72 -1.63 -13.41
CA ASN A 13 0.22 -2.63 -12.88
C ASN A 13 1.32 -3.03 -13.89
N VAL A 14 1.88 -2.04 -14.61
CA VAL A 14 3.00 -2.24 -15.54
C VAL A 14 4.18 -3.02 -14.94
N PRO A 15 4.55 -2.86 -13.64
CA PRO A 15 5.63 -3.66 -13.04
C PRO A 15 5.44 -5.17 -13.15
N SER A 16 4.20 -5.67 -13.26
CA SER A 16 3.92 -7.10 -13.47
C SER A 16 4.47 -7.65 -14.79
N ARG A 17 4.67 -6.81 -15.81
CA ARG A 17 5.27 -7.21 -17.10
C ARG A 17 6.76 -7.54 -17.00
N VAL A 18 7.42 -7.15 -15.91
CA VAL A 18 8.82 -7.44 -15.59
C VAL A 18 8.93 -8.14 -14.24
N ALA A 19 8.13 -9.19 -14.06
CA ALA A 19 7.88 -9.86 -12.78
C ALA A 19 9.13 -10.11 -11.94
N ARG A 20 10.21 -10.66 -12.52
CA ARG A 20 11.46 -10.92 -11.78
C ARG A 20 12.02 -9.64 -11.15
N THR A 21 12.15 -8.58 -11.94
CA THR A 21 12.67 -7.28 -11.46
C THR A 21 11.70 -6.62 -10.48
N GLY A 22 10.40 -6.62 -10.79
CA GLY A 22 9.36 -6.07 -9.92
C GLY A 22 9.32 -6.76 -8.54
N SER A 23 9.41 -8.08 -8.51
CA SER A 23 9.48 -8.86 -7.28
C SER A 23 10.71 -8.53 -6.45
N TYR A 24 11.90 -8.44 -7.05
CA TYR A 24 13.09 -8.03 -6.29
C TYR A 24 12.97 -6.61 -5.75
N ALA A 25 12.47 -5.67 -6.55
CA ALA A 25 12.29 -4.29 -6.13
C ALA A 25 11.34 -4.18 -4.93
N ILE A 26 10.13 -4.76 -5.03
CA ILE A 26 9.16 -4.67 -3.94
C ILE A 26 9.63 -5.42 -2.70
N SER A 27 10.17 -6.64 -2.84
CA SER A 27 10.66 -7.44 -1.72
C SER A 27 11.75 -6.72 -0.95
N ASN A 28 12.73 -6.13 -1.63
CA ASN A 28 13.82 -5.40 -0.98
C ASN A 28 13.32 -4.16 -0.23
N SER A 29 12.30 -3.47 -0.76
CA SER A 29 11.72 -2.30 -0.10
C SER A 29 10.85 -2.65 1.12
N ILE A 30 10.11 -3.75 1.10
CA ILE A 30 9.21 -4.13 2.20
C ILE A 30 9.87 -4.99 3.28
N LEU A 31 10.96 -5.68 2.95
CA LEU A 31 11.62 -6.64 3.85
C LEU A 31 11.94 -6.07 5.25
N PRO A 32 12.49 -4.85 5.40
CA PRO A 32 12.75 -4.30 6.73
C PRO A 32 11.49 -4.20 7.60
N TYR A 33 10.37 -3.78 7.03
CA TYR A 33 9.09 -3.68 7.75
C TYR A 33 8.56 -5.06 8.14
N LEU A 34 8.67 -6.05 7.25
CA LEU A 34 8.23 -7.42 7.53
C LEU A 34 9.02 -8.03 8.69
N LEU A 35 10.33 -7.83 8.74
CA LEU A 35 11.17 -8.31 9.83
C LEU A 35 10.80 -7.65 11.16
N ARG A 36 10.60 -6.32 11.18
CA ARG A 36 10.17 -5.61 12.39
C ARG A 36 8.79 -6.04 12.87
N CYS A 37 7.85 -6.28 11.96
CA CYS A 37 6.55 -6.85 12.29
C CYS A 37 6.67 -8.24 12.91
N ALA A 38 7.59 -9.07 12.42
CA ALA A 38 7.83 -10.41 12.96
C ALA A 38 8.46 -10.37 14.37
N GLU A 39 9.34 -9.40 14.64
CA GLU A 39 10.00 -9.22 15.94
C GLU A 39 9.06 -8.64 17.00
N LEU A 40 8.32 -7.59 16.66
CA LEU A 40 7.52 -6.81 17.62
C LEU A 40 6.08 -7.31 17.75
N GLY A 41 5.59 -8.05 16.75
CA GLY A 41 4.17 -8.23 16.52
C GLY A 41 3.53 -7.01 15.86
N ILE A 42 2.39 -7.21 15.19
CA ILE A 42 1.76 -6.19 14.35
C ILE A 42 1.36 -4.94 15.14
N LYS A 43 0.77 -5.10 16.33
CA LYS A 43 0.29 -3.96 17.13
C LYS A 43 1.46 -3.04 17.54
N ASN A 44 2.49 -3.61 18.15
CA ASN A 44 3.66 -2.85 18.58
C ASN A 44 4.41 -2.25 17.38
N ALA A 45 4.51 -2.98 16.27
CA ALA A 45 5.13 -2.46 15.04
C ALA A 45 4.39 -1.22 14.49
N ILE A 46 3.06 -1.21 14.52
CA ILE A 46 2.26 -0.05 14.10
C ILE A 46 2.44 1.14 15.04
N GLU A 47 2.54 0.91 16.34
CA GLU A 47 2.77 1.96 17.33
C GLU A 47 4.17 2.58 17.18
N GLU A 48 5.20 1.74 17.08
CA GLU A 48 6.62 2.13 17.03
C GLU A 48 7.06 2.68 15.67
N ILE A 49 6.57 2.13 14.55
CA ILE A 49 7.05 2.46 13.19
C ILE A 49 6.07 3.43 12.53
N ILE A 50 6.41 4.72 12.57
CA ILE A 50 5.57 5.80 12.05
C ILE A 50 5.21 5.61 10.57
N GLU A 51 6.13 5.12 9.75
CA GLU A 51 5.94 4.86 8.33
C GLU A 51 4.90 3.76 8.11
N LEU A 52 4.95 2.70 8.92
CA LEU A 52 4.00 1.60 8.87
C LEU A 52 2.61 2.07 9.31
N ARG A 53 2.54 2.83 10.41
CA ARG A 53 1.29 3.38 10.95
C ARG A 53 0.50 4.17 9.93
N ARG A 54 1.19 5.01 9.15
CA ARG A 54 0.59 5.82 8.08
C ARG A 54 -0.02 4.97 6.97
N GLY A 55 0.44 3.74 6.78
CA GLY A 55 -0.07 2.79 5.79
C GLY A 55 -1.22 1.90 6.30
N VAL A 56 -1.58 1.98 7.58
CA VAL A 56 -2.65 1.14 8.14
C VAL A 56 -3.99 1.61 7.63
N ASN A 57 -4.73 0.70 6.99
CA ASN A 57 -6.06 0.99 6.44
C ASN A 57 -7.17 0.63 7.42
N THR A 58 -7.05 -0.52 8.08
CA THR A 58 -8.06 -1.04 9.01
C THR A 58 -7.42 -1.64 10.25
N ILE A 59 -8.09 -1.50 11.40
CA ILE A 59 -7.72 -2.14 12.66
C ILE A 59 -8.99 -2.77 13.24
N GLU A 60 -8.96 -4.09 13.51
CA GLU A 60 -10.08 -4.80 14.17
C GLU A 60 -11.46 -4.56 13.52
N GLY A 61 -11.49 -4.46 12.19
CA GLY A 61 -12.73 -4.22 11.42
C GLY A 61 -13.12 -2.76 11.24
N LYS A 62 -12.39 -1.82 11.87
CA LYS A 62 -12.59 -0.38 11.75
C LYS A 62 -11.76 0.21 10.63
N LEU A 63 -12.32 1.16 9.89
CA LEU A 63 -11.61 1.91 8.86
C LEU A 63 -10.87 3.09 9.49
N VAL A 64 -9.54 3.07 9.55
CA VAL A 64 -8.74 4.12 10.25
C VAL A 64 -8.02 5.07 9.30
N HIS A 65 -7.92 4.75 8.01
CA HIS A 65 -7.22 5.60 7.05
C HIS A 65 -8.14 6.66 6.43
N HIS A 66 -8.02 7.91 6.89
CA HIS A 66 -8.83 9.04 6.41
C HIS A 66 -8.85 9.20 4.88
N GLY A 67 -7.73 8.94 4.21
CA GLY A 67 -7.65 9.04 2.74
C GLY A 67 -8.53 8.02 2.03
N VAL A 68 -8.66 6.81 2.57
CA VAL A 68 -9.51 5.76 2.00
C VAL A 68 -10.96 6.04 2.34
N ALA A 69 -11.25 6.41 3.59
CA ALA A 69 -12.58 6.83 4.01
C ALA A 69 -13.15 7.93 3.11
N LYS A 70 -12.37 9.00 2.87
CA LYS A 70 -12.76 10.08 1.96
C LYS A 70 -13.02 9.59 0.54
N ALA A 71 -12.18 8.70 0.01
CA ALA A 71 -12.31 8.20 -1.36
C ALA A 71 -13.59 7.37 -1.58
N ILE A 72 -14.09 6.70 -0.53
CA ILE A 72 -15.29 5.85 -0.58
C ILE A 72 -16.53 6.49 0.08
N GLY A 73 -16.46 7.77 0.45
CA GLY A 73 -17.59 8.49 1.05
C GLY A 73 -17.93 8.07 2.49
N GLN A 74 -16.95 7.55 3.24
CA GLN A 74 -17.08 7.14 4.63
C GLN A 74 -16.26 8.03 5.57
N ILE A 75 -16.43 7.83 6.87
CA ILE A 75 -15.67 8.50 7.93
C ILE A 75 -14.69 7.48 8.51
N ALA A 76 -13.43 7.89 8.68
CA ALA A 76 -12.46 7.06 9.37
C ALA A 76 -12.68 7.14 10.88
N GLU A 77 -12.53 6.00 11.54
CA GLU A 77 -12.54 5.82 12.99
C GLU A 77 -11.14 6.08 13.55
N ASP A 78 -11.10 6.61 14.77
CA ASP A 78 -9.85 6.83 15.52
C ASP A 78 -9.35 5.54 16.18
#